data_AF-A0A165DI39-F1
#
_entry.id   AF-A0A165DI39-F1
#
_cell.length_a   1.000
_cell.length_b   1.000
_cell.length_c   1.000
_cell.angle_alpha   90.00
_cell.angle_beta   90.00
_cell.angle_gamma   90.00
#
_symmetry.space_group_name_H-M   'P 1'
#
loop_
_entity.id
_entity.type
_entity.pdbx_description
1 polymer ?
#
loop_
_entity_poly.entity_id
_entity_poly.type
_entity_poly.pdbx_seq_one_letter_code
_entity_poly.pdbx_strand_id
1 'polypeptide(L)'
;MVEDSAPTQENSQTASQETVLQEPLSEYDQLRAHLKKNPHDAGAWNRLVEHAEELADMDKIKDAYEALLENYPNTSSAQIAYLQHFLNPGLFQVAESLFSRFLRPSPSVDLWKFYLVYWQPTDPSFRRFNTDPSTRETVKKAYEFALAHIGQDKDSGEIWKEYIDFLASGETHTTWEEQQKMDALRRVYHRAVQIPLENIDQLWRELDVFENKLNKITAKKFLADLSPSYMQARTVLREMRPRISALAQQPTTYSATNLNKMPLQLPQPLSFTAPERALVNGWKSYLLWEESNPLEMEDKDKTLFHTRMQLLYRQAVVKMRFSPEIWYMAYSWTMSIGKQDDAIALLKQGMQANPVSYLLTFAYAEIEEQLKNLEEVHTAYNTFIDALHAELEEMDATQRQLVASASVNSIQAASQHELTMADRRQELGIVWIQYMRFARRAEGLKPARTVFSKARKDKKWVTGAYLCLLSLGCTANRLFART
;
A
#
# COMPACT_ATOMS: atom_id res chain seq x y z
N MET A 1 58.58 -61.11 -50.49
CA MET A 1 57.73 -60.62 -51.61
C MET A 1 56.43 -60.13 -50.98
N VAL A 2 56.27 -58.81 -50.96
CA VAL A 2 55.06 -58.01 -51.26
C VAL A 2 53.65 -58.56 -50.92
N GLU A 3 52.82 -57.64 -50.37
CA GLU A 3 51.33 -57.57 -50.32
C GLU A 3 50.59 -58.47 -49.31
N ASP A 4 49.50 -58.08 -48.62
CA ASP A 4 48.75 -56.83 -48.42
C ASP A 4 47.68 -57.10 -47.30
N SER A 5 47.01 -56.06 -46.80
CA SER A 5 45.72 -56.03 -46.06
C SER A 5 45.74 -55.77 -44.53
N ALA A 6 45.51 -54.50 -44.17
CA ALA A 6 45.10 -53.97 -42.86
C ALA A 6 43.54 -54.10 -42.68
N PRO A 7 42.88 -53.73 -41.53
CA PRO A 7 43.37 -52.97 -40.38
C PRO A 7 42.93 -53.48 -38.97
N THR A 8 43.63 -52.96 -37.95
CA THR A 8 43.39 -53.18 -36.51
C THR A 8 42.34 -52.20 -35.97
N GLN A 9 41.26 -52.72 -35.38
CA GLN A 9 40.36 -51.98 -34.48
C GLN A 9 40.45 -52.61 -33.09
N GLU A 10 40.87 -51.84 -32.09
CA GLU A 10 40.51 -52.06 -30.70
C GLU A 10 40.83 -50.77 -29.92
N ASN A 11 39.78 -50.10 -29.40
CA ASN A 11 39.50 -50.03 -27.97
C ASN A 11 38.67 -48.78 -27.65
N SER A 12 37.35 -48.96 -27.56
CA SER A 12 36.42 -47.97 -27.00
C SER A 12 35.72 -48.61 -25.82
N GLN A 13 36.20 -48.33 -24.61
CA GLN A 13 35.48 -48.61 -23.37
C GLN A 13 34.43 -47.51 -23.17
N THR A 14 33.17 -47.88 -23.36
CA THR A 14 31.98 -47.11 -22.97
C THR A 14 31.80 -47.24 -21.45
N ALA A 15 32.14 -46.18 -20.72
CA ALA A 15 31.70 -45.98 -19.35
C ALA A 15 30.48 -45.05 -19.39
N SER A 16 29.32 -45.60 -19.01
CA SER A 16 28.04 -44.91 -18.88
C SER A 16 28.14 -43.74 -17.90
N GLN A 17 27.98 -42.51 -18.40
CA GLN A 17 27.57 -41.38 -17.56
C GLN A 17 26.05 -41.29 -17.64
N GLU A 18 25.40 -41.59 -16.52
CA GLU A 18 24.00 -41.27 -16.28
C GLU A 18 23.82 -39.74 -16.36
N THR A 19 23.32 -39.28 -17.50
CA THR A 19 22.82 -37.91 -17.64
C THR A 19 21.55 -37.79 -16.80
N VAL A 20 21.65 -37.18 -15.62
CA VAL A 20 20.50 -36.71 -14.86
C VAL A 20 19.77 -35.70 -15.74
N LEU A 21 18.70 -36.14 -16.40
CA LEU A 21 17.74 -35.28 -17.08
C LEU A 21 17.08 -34.41 -16.01
N GLN A 22 17.52 -33.16 -15.89
CA GLN A 22 16.81 -32.15 -15.11
C GLN A 22 15.44 -31.95 -15.77
N GLU A 23 14.36 -32.30 -15.06
CA GLU A 23 13.01 -31.93 -15.46
C GLU A 23 12.96 -30.40 -15.66
N PRO A 24 12.31 -29.90 -16.73
CA PRO A 24 12.14 -28.47 -16.91
C PRO A 24 11.39 -27.92 -15.69
N LEU A 25 12.00 -26.95 -15.01
CA LEU A 25 11.39 -26.25 -13.87
C LEU A 25 9.93 -25.92 -14.19
N SER A 26 9.01 -26.28 -13.27
CA SER A 26 7.58 -25.99 -13.43
C SER A 26 7.38 -24.51 -13.74
N GLU A 27 6.41 -24.17 -14.58
CA GLU A 27 6.10 -22.77 -14.95
C GLU A 27 5.91 -21.89 -13.69
N TYR A 28 5.33 -22.45 -12.63
CA TYR A 28 5.25 -21.85 -11.30
C TYR A 28 6.61 -21.42 -10.74
N ASP A 29 7.61 -22.30 -10.78
CA ASP A 29 8.95 -22.03 -10.23
C ASP A 29 9.71 -21.00 -11.06
N GLN A 30 9.50 -21.01 -12.38
CA GLN A 30 10.06 -20.00 -13.29
C GLN A 30 9.47 -18.62 -13.02
N LEU A 31 8.14 -18.52 -12.86
CA LEU A 31 7.45 -17.28 -12.51
C LEU A 31 7.90 -16.78 -11.12
N ARG A 32 8.05 -17.68 -10.14
CA ARG A 32 8.55 -17.33 -8.81
C ARG A 32 9.99 -16.82 -8.85
N ALA A 33 10.87 -17.44 -9.64
CA ALA A 33 12.24 -16.99 -9.82
C ALA A 33 12.31 -15.64 -10.55
N HIS A 34 11.43 -15.40 -11.51
CA HIS A 34 11.30 -14.10 -12.18
C HIS A 34 10.85 -13.01 -11.20
N LEU A 35 9.84 -13.28 -10.38
CA LEU A 35 9.32 -12.33 -9.39
C LEU A 35 10.29 -12.04 -8.24
N LYS A 36 11.16 -13.00 -7.88
CA LYS A 36 12.27 -12.72 -6.94
C LYS A 36 13.26 -11.69 -7.48
N LYS A 37 13.45 -11.65 -8.81
CA LYS A 37 14.32 -10.66 -9.46
C LYS A 37 13.59 -9.36 -9.75
N ASN A 38 12.31 -9.45 -10.14
CA ASN A 38 11.45 -8.32 -10.49
C ASN A 38 10.17 -8.31 -9.63
N PRO A 39 10.24 -7.85 -8.36
CA PRO A 39 9.08 -7.88 -7.45
C PRO A 39 7.92 -6.97 -7.88
N HIS A 40 8.17 -6.03 -8.79
CA HIS A 40 7.21 -5.00 -9.20
C HIS A 40 6.43 -5.35 -10.47
N ASP A 41 6.63 -6.54 -11.05
CA ASP A 41 5.91 -6.95 -12.26
C ASP A 41 4.50 -7.44 -11.92
N ALA A 42 3.53 -6.53 -12.02
CA ALA A 42 2.11 -6.81 -11.82
C ALA A 42 1.55 -7.90 -12.75
N GLY A 43 2.06 -8.02 -13.98
CA GLY A 43 1.60 -9.02 -14.94
C GLY A 43 2.04 -10.43 -14.54
N ALA A 44 3.31 -10.57 -14.12
CA ALA A 44 3.84 -11.83 -13.63
C ALA A 44 3.16 -12.29 -12.33
N TRP A 45 2.81 -11.37 -11.42
CA TRP A 45 2.04 -11.69 -10.20
C TRP A 45 0.65 -12.23 -10.53
N ASN A 46 -0.07 -11.60 -11.46
CA ASN A 46 -1.37 -12.09 -11.91
C ASN A 46 -1.28 -13.50 -12.48
N ARG A 47 -0.30 -13.75 -13.37
CA ARG A 47 -0.08 -15.09 -13.94
C ARG A 47 0.29 -16.13 -12.89
N LEU A 48 1.11 -15.77 -11.90
CA LEU A 48 1.49 -16.69 -10.83
C LEU A 48 0.26 -17.13 -10.02
N VAL A 49 -0.64 -16.20 -9.68
CA VAL A 49 -1.87 -16.50 -8.95
C VAL A 49 -2.82 -17.33 -9.82
N GLU A 50 -3.03 -16.96 -11.09
CA GLU A 50 -3.85 -17.73 -12.02
C GLU A 50 -3.35 -19.17 -12.14
N HIS A 51 -2.04 -19.36 -12.36
CA HIS A 51 -1.45 -20.68 -12.49
C HIS A 51 -1.52 -21.49 -11.18
N ALA A 52 -1.34 -20.84 -10.02
CA ALA A 52 -1.51 -21.51 -8.73
C ALA A 52 -2.95 -22.01 -8.51
N GLU A 53 -3.94 -21.23 -8.93
CA GLU A 53 -5.36 -21.62 -8.86
C GLU A 53 -5.70 -22.73 -9.86
N GLU A 54 -5.13 -22.71 -11.07
CA GLU A 54 -5.29 -23.77 -12.08
C GLU A 54 -4.74 -25.12 -11.60
N LEU A 55 -3.64 -25.11 -10.85
CA LEU A 55 -3.06 -26.31 -10.25
C LEU A 55 -3.92 -26.91 -9.13
N ALA A 56 -4.89 -26.14 -8.60
CA ALA A 56 -5.79 -26.52 -7.50
C ALA A 56 -5.07 -27.08 -6.24
N ASP A 57 -3.81 -26.69 -6.04
CA ASP A 57 -2.98 -27.11 -4.91
C ASP A 57 -3.01 -26.03 -3.82
N MET A 58 -3.66 -26.34 -2.70
CA MET A 58 -3.89 -25.39 -1.60
C MET A 58 -2.59 -24.84 -0.99
N ASP A 59 -1.51 -25.61 -0.98
CA ASP A 59 -0.26 -25.14 -0.39
C ASP A 59 0.48 -24.19 -1.34
N LYS A 60 0.46 -24.47 -2.65
CA LYS A 60 0.97 -23.52 -3.67
C LYS A 60 0.13 -22.25 -3.76
N ILE A 61 -1.18 -22.34 -3.58
CA ILE A 61 -2.09 -21.19 -3.50
C ILE A 61 -1.72 -20.32 -2.29
N LYS A 62 -1.53 -20.91 -1.10
CA LYS A 62 -1.07 -20.15 0.08
C LYS A 62 0.26 -19.46 -0.18
N ASP A 63 1.26 -20.20 -0.65
CA ASP A 63 2.59 -19.66 -0.94
C ASP A 63 2.54 -18.51 -1.94
N ALA A 64 1.71 -18.64 -2.99
CA ALA A 64 1.52 -17.63 -4.01
C ALA A 64 0.91 -16.33 -3.45
N TYR A 65 -0.20 -16.46 -2.72
CA TYR A 65 -0.91 -15.32 -2.14
C TYR A 65 -0.12 -14.67 -0.99
N GLU A 66 0.58 -15.44 -0.16
CA GLU A 66 1.43 -14.89 0.90
C GLU A 66 2.62 -14.12 0.33
N ALA A 67 3.29 -14.65 -0.71
CA ALA A 67 4.37 -13.93 -1.38
C ALA A 67 3.88 -12.65 -2.09
N LEU A 68 2.67 -12.68 -2.66
CA LEU A 68 2.05 -11.49 -3.26
C LEU A 68 1.72 -10.45 -2.19
N LEU A 69 1.12 -10.85 -1.07
CA LEU A 69 0.71 -9.96 0.01
C LEU A 69 1.89 -9.48 0.86
N GLU A 70 3.05 -10.14 0.84
CA GLU A 70 4.28 -9.61 1.41
C GLU A 70 4.75 -8.37 0.63
N ASN A 71 4.69 -8.42 -0.71
CA ASN A 71 5.07 -7.31 -1.58
C ASN A 71 3.96 -6.25 -1.69
N TYR A 72 2.70 -6.67 -1.67
CA TYR A 72 1.52 -5.82 -1.79
C TYR A 72 0.50 -6.08 -0.66
N PRO A 73 0.80 -5.64 0.60
CA PRO A 73 0.01 -6.01 1.77
C PRO A 73 -1.46 -5.59 1.74
N ASN A 74 -1.76 -4.49 1.07
CA ASN A 74 -3.07 -3.82 1.14
C ASN A 74 -3.90 -3.99 -0.14
N THR A 75 -3.58 -4.96 -0.99
CA THR A 75 -4.37 -5.27 -2.19
C THR A 75 -5.64 -6.01 -1.81
N SER A 76 -6.75 -5.29 -1.68
CA SER A 76 -8.03 -5.84 -1.22
C SER A 76 -8.59 -6.93 -2.13
N SER A 77 -8.45 -6.80 -3.45
CA SER A 77 -8.90 -7.83 -4.39
C SER A 77 -8.17 -9.16 -4.18
N ALA A 78 -6.86 -9.11 -3.90
CA ALA A 78 -6.06 -10.29 -3.61
C ALA A 78 -6.40 -10.89 -2.24
N GLN A 79 -6.61 -10.04 -1.22
CA GLN A 79 -7.03 -10.48 0.11
C GLN A 79 -8.41 -11.18 0.07
N ILE A 80 -9.38 -10.62 -0.67
CA ILE A 80 -10.71 -11.21 -0.83
C ILE A 80 -10.61 -12.54 -1.56
N ALA A 81 -9.90 -12.60 -2.70
CA ALA A 81 -9.72 -13.84 -3.45
C ALA A 81 -9.02 -14.92 -2.60
N TYR A 82 -8.01 -14.53 -1.81
CA TYR A 82 -7.34 -15.43 -0.89
C TYR A 82 -8.29 -15.95 0.20
N LEU A 83 -9.08 -15.07 0.82
CA LEU A 83 -10.06 -15.46 1.84
C LEU A 83 -11.13 -16.40 1.30
N GLN A 84 -11.60 -16.20 0.06
CA GLN A 84 -12.62 -17.04 -0.58
C GLN A 84 -12.24 -18.53 -0.60
N HIS A 85 -10.95 -18.85 -0.73
CA HIS A 85 -10.46 -20.24 -0.69
C HIS A 85 -10.61 -20.93 0.68
N PHE A 86 -10.68 -20.16 1.78
CA PHE A 86 -10.78 -20.67 3.16
C PHE A 86 -12.19 -20.61 3.75
N LEU A 87 -13.19 -20.20 2.97
CA LEU A 87 -14.57 -20.09 3.43
C LEU A 87 -15.32 -21.44 3.50
N ASN A 88 -14.62 -22.56 3.43
CA ASN A 88 -15.19 -23.89 3.54
C ASN A 88 -15.40 -24.33 5.02
N PRO A 89 -16.40 -25.17 5.34
CA PRO A 89 -16.77 -25.54 6.72
C PRO A 89 -15.67 -26.11 7.63
N GLY A 90 -14.52 -26.52 7.08
CA GLY A 90 -13.35 -27.01 7.82
C GLY A 90 -12.22 -26.00 8.03
N LEU A 91 -12.25 -24.83 7.37
CA LEU A 91 -11.13 -23.88 7.33
C LEU A 91 -11.44 -22.51 7.95
N PHE A 92 -12.58 -22.37 8.63
CA PHE A 92 -13.02 -21.09 9.20
C PHE A 92 -12.04 -20.49 10.21
N GLN A 93 -11.33 -21.30 11.01
CA GLN A 93 -10.33 -20.80 11.95
C GLN A 93 -9.18 -20.09 11.22
N VAL A 94 -8.78 -20.59 10.05
CA VAL A 94 -7.78 -19.94 9.20
C VAL A 94 -8.36 -18.63 8.66
N ALA A 95 -9.60 -18.64 8.16
CA ALA A 95 -10.27 -17.43 7.68
C ALA A 95 -10.38 -16.34 8.77
N GLU A 96 -10.75 -16.68 10.00
CA GLU A 96 -10.80 -15.74 11.13
C GLU A 96 -9.44 -15.12 11.44
N SER A 97 -8.36 -15.92 11.42
CA SER A 97 -6.99 -15.42 11.60
C SER A 97 -6.58 -14.44 10.50
N LEU A 98 -6.98 -14.73 9.25
CA LEU A 98 -6.72 -13.87 8.10
C LEU A 98 -7.52 -12.56 8.16
N PHE A 99 -8.80 -12.62 8.55
CA PHE A 99 -9.61 -11.43 8.78
C PHE A 99 -9.00 -10.52 9.86
N SER A 100 -8.56 -11.08 10.98
CA SER A 100 -7.91 -10.32 12.06
C SER A 100 -6.64 -9.60 11.57
N ARG A 101 -5.86 -10.24 10.70
CA ARG A 101 -4.65 -9.69 10.09
C ARG A 101 -4.95 -8.58 9.08
N PHE A 102 -5.93 -8.78 8.19
CA PHE A 102 -6.18 -7.89 7.05
C PHE A 102 -7.10 -6.70 7.36
N LEU A 103 -8.07 -6.84 8.26
CA LEU A 103 -9.11 -5.81 8.44
C LEU A 103 -8.58 -4.51 9.07
N ARG A 104 -7.82 -4.60 10.16
CA ARG A 104 -7.32 -3.42 10.89
C ARG A 104 -6.48 -2.46 10.02
N PRO A 105 -5.53 -2.94 9.19
CA PRO A 105 -4.76 -2.07 8.31
C PRO A 105 -5.51 -1.68 7.03
N SER A 106 -6.54 -2.43 6.62
CA SER A 106 -7.17 -2.25 5.31
C SER A 106 -8.05 -0.99 5.23
N PRO A 107 -7.79 -0.12 4.24
CA PRO A 107 -8.64 1.03 3.97
C PRO A 107 -9.73 0.76 2.92
N SER A 108 -9.92 -0.49 2.48
CA SER A 108 -10.83 -0.85 1.39
C SER A 108 -12.22 -1.23 1.89
N VAL A 109 -13.24 -0.50 1.45
CA VAL A 109 -14.65 -0.77 1.76
C VAL A 109 -15.07 -2.18 1.34
N ASP A 110 -14.58 -2.68 0.21
CA ASP A 110 -14.96 -3.99 -0.33
C ASP A 110 -14.57 -5.15 0.59
N LEU A 111 -13.40 -5.07 1.24
CA LEU A 111 -12.97 -6.08 2.22
C LEU A 111 -13.89 -6.07 3.45
N TRP A 112 -14.29 -4.88 3.90
CA TRP A 112 -15.22 -4.73 5.03
C TRP A 112 -16.63 -5.21 4.69
N LYS A 113 -17.11 -4.97 3.46
CA LYS A 113 -18.35 -5.58 2.95
C LYS A 113 -18.25 -7.10 2.96
N PHE A 114 -17.16 -7.66 2.45
CA PHE A 114 -16.94 -9.11 2.45
C PHE A 114 -16.90 -9.70 3.86
N TYR A 115 -16.28 -9.00 4.82
CA TYR A 115 -16.33 -9.37 6.24
C TYR A 115 -17.76 -9.34 6.79
N LEU A 116 -18.58 -8.34 6.47
CA LEU A 116 -19.96 -8.28 6.93
C LEU A 116 -20.82 -9.38 6.30
N VAL A 117 -20.60 -9.72 5.03
CA VAL A 117 -21.26 -10.85 4.35
C VAL A 117 -20.93 -12.17 5.05
N TYR A 118 -19.70 -12.37 5.53
CA TYR A 118 -19.33 -13.54 6.33
C TYR A 118 -20.19 -13.69 7.60
N TRP A 119 -20.65 -12.58 8.19
CA TRP A 119 -21.55 -12.58 9.34
C TRP A 119 -23.05 -12.59 8.97
N GLN A 120 -23.40 -12.41 7.69
CA GLN A 120 -24.79 -12.28 7.26
C GLN A 120 -25.50 -13.64 7.09
N PRO A 121 -26.83 -13.70 7.32
CA PRO A 121 -27.61 -14.95 7.34
C PRO A 121 -28.00 -15.51 5.95
N THR A 122 -27.70 -14.79 4.87
CA THR A 122 -28.32 -14.96 3.55
C THR A 122 -27.73 -16.11 2.72
N ASP A 123 -26.51 -16.56 3.03
CA ASP A 123 -25.87 -17.69 2.35
C ASP A 123 -26.11 -19.00 3.14
N PRO A 124 -26.72 -20.04 2.53
CA PRO A 124 -26.95 -21.34 3.14
C PRO A 124 -25.71 -21.99 3.77
N SER A 125 -24.52 -21.64 3.30
CA SER A 125 -23.23 -22.20 3.74
C SER A 125 -22.74 -21.62 5.08
N PHE A 126 -23.26 -20.45 5.48
CA PHE A 126 -22.83 -19.68 6.67
C PHE A 126 -23.94 -19.51 7.71
N ARG A 127 -25.01 -20.32 7.65
CA ARG A 127 -26.14 -20.36 8.61
C ARG A 127 -25.71 -20.79 10.03
N ARG A 128 -24.89 -20.00 10.72
CA ARG A 128 -24.57 -20.22 12.14
C ARG A 128 -25.22 -19.21 13.09
N PHE A 129 -25.67 -18.05 12.62
CA PHE A 129 -25.79 -16.89 13.52
C PHE A 129 -27.16 -16.20 13.60
N ASN A 130 -28.29 -16.83 13.28
CA ASN A 130 -29.57 -16.10 13.27
C ASN A 130 -30.75 -16.77 13.99
N THR A 131 -30.49 -17.63 14.97
CA THR A 131 -31.55 -18.17 15.84
C THR A 131 -31.42 -17.76 17.31
N ASP A 132 -30.34 -17.06 17.71
CA ASP A 132 -30.10 -16.70 19.12
C ASP A 132 -29.96 -15.17 19.30
N PRO A 133 -30.60 -14.54 20.30
CA PRO A 133 -30.44 -13.11 20.57
C PRO A 133 -28.98 -12.65 20.77
N SER A 134 -28.09 -13.54 21.24
CA SER A 134 -26.67 -13.25 21.44
C SER A 134 -25.90 -13.04 20.12
N THR A 135 -26.27 -13.75 19.06
CA THR A 135 -25.61 -13.64 17.76
C THR A 135 -26.02 -12.35 17.05
N ARG A 136 -27.25 -11.88 17.25
CA ARG A 136 -27.71 -10.58 16.74
C ARG A 136 -26.95 -9.40 17.34
N GLU A 137 -26.63 -9.45 18.63
CA GLU A 137 -25.79 -8.44 19.27
C GLU A 137 -24.36 -8.46 18.72
N THR A 138 -23.84 -9.65 18.42
CA THR A 138 -22.51 -9.82 17.81
C THR A 138 -22.46 -9.22 16.40
N VAL A 139 -23.47 -9.47 15.56
CA VAL A 139 -23.59 -8.85 14.23
C VAL A 139 -23.69 -7.33 14.33
N LYS A 140 -24.45 -6.81 15.30
CA LYS A 140 -24.51 -5.36 15.56
C LYS A 140 -23.13 -4.79 15.91
N LYS A 141 -22.37 -5.46 16.78
CA LYS A 141 -20.99 -5.06 17.12
C LYS A 141 -20.07 -5.11 15.89
N ALA A 142 -20.26 -6.06 14.99
CA ALA A 142 -19.50 -6.14 13.75
C ALA A 142 -19.77 -4.95 12.80
N TYR A 143 -21.04 -4.53 12.64
CA TYR A 143 -21.39 -3.32 11.88
C TYR A 143 -20.80 -2.05 12.52
N GLU A 144 -20.95 -1.85 13.82
CA GLU A 144 -20.36 -0.69 14.51
C GLU A 144 -18.83 -0.68 14.39
N PHE A 145 -18.19 -1.86 14.46
CA PHE A 145 -16.75 -2.00 14.26
C PHE A 145 -16.32 -1.62 12.84
N ALA A 146 -17.05 -2.07 11.82
CA ALA A 146 -16.79 -1.68 10.43
C ALA A 146 -16.98 -0.16 10.23
N LEU A 147 -18.11 0.39 10.71
CA LEU A 147 -18.44 1.81 10.59
C LEU A 147 -17.50 2.73 11.38
N ALA A 148 -16.82 2.23 12.41
CA ALA A 148 -15.77 2.96 13.10
C ALA A 148 -14.50 3.16 12.24
N HIS A 149 -14.22 2.23 11.32
CA HIS A 149 -13.02 2.26 10.48
C HIS A 149 -13.28 2.84 9.09
N ILE A 150 -14.36 2.42 8.41
CA ILE A 150 -14.65 2.81 7.03
C ILE A 150 -15.90 3.67 6.86
N GLY A 151 -16.64 3.95 7.95
CA GLY A 151 -17.96 4.58 7.84
C GLY A 151 -17.95 6.01 7.31
N GLN A 152 -16.79 6.66 7.27
CA GLN A 152 -16.59 7.99 6.71
C GLN A 152 -16.29 7.98 5.21
N ASP A 153 -16.05 6.82 4.61
CA ASP A 153 -15.77 6.70 3.18
C ASP A 153 -17.03 6.92 2.34
N LYS A 154 -16.90 7.51 1.14
CA LYS A 154 -18.04 7.75 0.25
C LYS A 154 -18.73 6.46 -0.21
N ASP A 155 -17.97 5.37 -0.38
CA ASP A 155 -18.45 4.09 -0.90
C ASP A 155 -19.02 3.20 0.21
N SER A 156 -18.94 3.63 1.47
CA SER A 156 -19.51 2.94 2.63
C SER A 156 -21.04 3.04 2.73
N GLY A 157 -21.68 3.79 1.83
CA GLY A 157 -23.13 4.03 1.85
C GLY A 157 -23.99 2.77 1.85
N GLU A 158 -23.55 1.72 1.16
CA GLU A 158 -24.24 0.42 1.16
C GLU A 158 -24.18 -0.26 2.54
N ILE A 159 -23.04 -0.18 3.24
CA ILE A 159 -22.88 -0.75 4.59
C ILE A 159 -23.83 -0.06 5.58
N TRP A 160 -23.97 1.27 5.47
CA TRP A 160 -24.92 2.03 6.26
C TRP A 160 -26.36 1.56 6.03
N LYS A 161 -26.74 1.38 4.76
CA LYS A 161 -28.07 0.92 4.38
C LYS A 161 -28.34 -0.50 4.88
N GLU A 162 -27.42 -1.43 4.66
CA GLU A 162 -27.54 -2.81 5.16
C GLU A 162 -27.65 -2.85 6.69
N TYR A 163 -26.92 -1.98 7.40
CA TYR A 163 -27.04 -1.88 8.85
C TYR A 163 -28.41 -1.34 9.29
N ILE A 164 -28.95 -0.34 8.59
CA ILE A 164 -30.30 0.19 8.82
C ILE A 164 -31.35 -0.90 8.58
N ASP A 165 -31.26 -1.63 7.47
CA ASP A 165 -32.17 -2.73 7.14
C ASP A 165 -32.06 -3.88 8.15
N PHE A 166 -30.84 -4.19 8.60
CA PHE A 166 -30.60 -5.14 9.68
C PHE A 166 -31.27 -4.69 10.98
N LEU A 167 -31.12 -3.43 11.40
CA LEU A 167 -31.79 -2.92 12.60
C LEU A 167 -33.32 -2.90 12.44
N ALA A 168 -33.83 -2.55 11.26
CA ALA A 168 -35.25 -2.50 10.96
C ALA A 168 -35.92 -3.89 10.93
N SER A 169 -35.22 -4.92 10.49
CA SER A 169 -35.72 -6.31 10.47
C SER A 169 -35.72 -7.01 11.83
N GLY A 170 -35.18 -6.39 12.89
CA GLY A 170 -35.18 -6.98 14.23
C GLY A 170 -36.58 -7.17 14.78
N GLU A 171 -36.91 -8.40 15.16
CA GLU A 171 -38.12 -8.71 15.90
C GLU A 171 -38.06 -8.06 17.29
N THR A 172 -39.18 -7.46 17.70
CA THR A 172 -39.36 -6.82 19.02
C THR A 172 -40.63 -7.38 19.62
N HIS A 173 -40.53 -7.92 20.83
CA HIS A 173 -41.67 -8.53 21.53
C HIS A 173 -42.29 -7.58 22.56
N THR A 174 -41.53 -6.60 23.03
CA THR A 174 -41.98 -5.61 24.01
C THR A 174 -41.98 -4.19 23.44
N THR A 175 -42.87 -3.34 23.98
CA THR A 175 -42.92 -1.91 23.64
C THR A 175 -41.62 -1.18 23.98
N TRP A 176 -40.90 -1.64 25.00
CA TRP A 176 -39.59 -1.10 25.38
C TRP A 176 -38.50 -1.42 24.33
N GLU A 177 -38.48 -2.66 23.81
CA GLU A 177 -37.57 -3.05 22.73
C GLU A 177 -37.86 -2.29 21.43
N GLU A 178 -39.14 -2.04 21.13
CA GLU A 178 -39.54 -1.23 19.98
C GLU A 178 -39.02 0.21 20.11
N GLN A 179 -39.12 0.83 21.29
CA GLN A 179 -38.54 2.15 21.54
C GLN A 179 -37.02 2.15 21.39
N GLN A 180 -36.33 1.16 21.94
CA GLN A 180 -34.87 1.03 21.82
C GLN A 180 -34.43 0.87 20.35
N LYS A 181 -35.19 0.10 19.57
CA LYS A 181 -34.99 -0.07 18.12
C LYS A 181 -35.18 1.25 17.39
N MET A 182 -36.23 2.01 17.68
CA MET A 182 -36.47 3.32 17.07
C MET A 182 -35.35 4.32 17.39
N ASP A 183 -34.90 4.37 18.64
CA ASP A 183 -33.80 5.24 19.05
C ASP A 183 -32.46 4.82 18.42
N ALA A 184 -32.23 3.52 18.23
CA ALA A 184 -31.07 3.02 17.50
C ALA A 184 -31.10 3.41 16.02
N LEU A 185 -32.23 3.21 15.35
CA LEU A 185 -32.41 3.61 13.94
C LEU A 185 -32.19 5.12 13.77
N ARG A 186 -32.81 5.94 14.63
CA ARG A 186 -32.62 7.40 14.61
C ARG A 186 -31.14 7.77 14.73
N ARG A 187 -30.42 7.19 15.70
CA ARG A 187 -28.98 7.45 15.86
C ARG A 187 -28.16 7.11 14.61
N VAL A 188 -28.45 5.98 13.96
CA VAL A 188 -27.73 5.54 12.76
C VAL A 188 -28.03 6.45 11.57
N TYR A 189 -29.30 6.78 11.32
CA TYR A 189 -29.64 7.73 10.25
C TYR A 189 -29.01 9.10 10.47
N HIS A 190 -29.12 9.65 11.68
CA HIS A 190 -28.55 10.96 12.00
C HIS A 190 -27.05 11.01 11.76
N ARG A 191 -26.32 9.91 12.06
CA ARG A 191 -24.89 9.81 11.77
C ARG A 191 -24.62 9.71 10.27
N ALA A 192 -25.35 8.87 9.55
CA ALA A 192 -25.10 8.58 8.14
C ALA A 192 -25.33 9.79 7.21
N VAL A 193 -26.42 10.56 7.43
CA VAL A 193 -26.77 11.68 6.53
C VAL A 193 -25.86 12.90 6.65
N GLN A 194 -24.95 12.92 7.64
CA GLN A 194 -23.93 13.96 7.80
C GLN A 194 -22.62 13.61 7.08
N ILE A 195 -22.54 12.43 6.47
CA ILE A 195 -21.35 11.93 5.79
C ILE A 195 -21.57 12.07 4.27
N PRO A 196 -20.56 12.52 3.49
CA PRO A 196 -20.58 12.51 2.02
C PRO A 196 -20.65 11.09 1.43
N LEU A 197 -21.80 10.43 1.53
CA LEU A 197 -22.04 9.07 1.03
C LEU A 197 -22.65 9.07 -0.37
N GLU A 198 -22.31 8.09 -1.20
CA GLU A 198 -22.81 8.01 -2.58
C GLU A 198 -24.35 7.94 -2.66
N ASN A 199 -24.99 7.32 -1.66
CA ASN A 199 -26.43 7.17 -1.51
C ASN A 199 -27.07 8.15 -0.50
N ILE A 200 -26.43 9.29 -0.19
CA ILE A 200 -26.92 10.26 0.81
C ILE A 200 -28.36 10.74 0.54
N ASP A 201 -28.73 10.98 -0.73
CA ASP A 201 -30.08 11.41 -1.12
C ASP A 201 -31.13 10.32 -0.89
N GLN A 202 -30.73 9.04 -0.91
CA GLN A 202 -31.62 7.92 -0.56
C GLN A 202 -31.83 7.87 0.96
N LEU A 203 -30.74 7.91 1.73
CA LEU A 203 -30.79 7.86 3.20
C LEU A 203 -31.59 9.02 3.80
N TRP A 204 -31.49 10.22 3.22
CA TRP A 204 -32.28 11.37 3.66
C TRP A 204 -33.78 11.19 3.43
N ARG A 205 -34.17 10.65 2.26
CA ARG A 205 -35.59 10.34 1.96
C ARG A 205 -36.15 9.27 2.89
N GLU A 206 -35.37 8.25 3.20
CA GLU A 206 -35.75 7.19 4.13
C GLU A 206 -35.89 7.72 5.57
N LEU A 207 -34.99 8.62 6.00
CA LEU A 207 -35.10 9.32 7.29
C LEU A 207 -36.36 10.19 7.39
N ASP A 208 -36.69 10.96 6.33
CA ASP A 208 -37.91 11.78 6.29
C ASP A 208 -39.18 10.91 6.44
N VAL A 209 -39.25 9.79 5.73
CA VAL A 209 -40.36 8.83 5.87
C VAL A 209 -40.39 8.21 7.27
N PHE A 210 -39.24 7.85 7.83
CA PHE A 210 -39.11 7.27 9.16
C PHE A 210 -39.58 8.22 10.26
N GLU A 211 -39.10 9.46 10.29
CA GLU A 211 -39.47 10.43 11.33
C GLU A 211 -40.95 10.85 11.22
N ASN A 212 -41.46 11.06 9.99
CA ASN A 212 -42.87 11.38 9.79
C ASN A 212 -43.82 10.23 10.18
N LYS A 213 -43.36 8.97 10.05
CA LYS A 213 -44.11 7.80 10.51
C LYS A 213 -44.19 7.74 12.02
N LEU A 214 -43.15 8.16 12.74
CA LEU A 214 -43.13 8.21 14.20
C LEU A 214 -43.96 9.38 14.74
N ASN A 215 -43.61 10.61 14.38
CA ASN A 215 -44.31 11.81 14.82
C ASN A 215 -44.03 13.01 13.91
N LYS A 216 -45.06 13.46 13.18
CA LYS A 216 -45.00 14.58 12.23
C LYS A 216 -44.57 15.92 12.85
N ILE A 217 -44.81 16.14 14.14
CA ILE A 217 -44.47 17.40 14.81
C ILE A 217 -42.98 17.44 15.12
N THR A 218 -42.45 16.38 15.76
CA THR A 218 -41.03 16.30 16.10
C THR A 218 -40.16 16.08 14.87
N ALA A 219 -40.68 15.38 13.84
CA ALA A 219 -40.00 15.18 12.55
C ALA A 219 -39.57 16.51 11.93
N LYS A 220 -40.46 17.51 11.89
CA LYS A 220 -40.13 18.84 11.33
C LYS A 220 -38.93 19.48 12.03
N LYS A 221 -38.85 19.35 13.35
CA LYS A 221 -37.74 19.90 14.14
C LYS A 221 -36.45 19.14 13.84
N PHE A 222 -36.46 17.80 13.94
CA PHE A 222 -35.26 16.99 13.70
C PHE A 222 -34.71 17.17 12.28
N LEU A 223 -35.59 17.20 11.27
CA LEU A 223 -35.18 17.42 9.88
C LEU A 223 -34.65 18.85 9.66
N ALA A 224 -35.24 19.86 10.30
CA ALA A 224 -34.75 21.24 10.21
C ALA A 224 -33.36 21.38 10.87
N ASP A 225 -33.15 20.76 12.02
CA ASP A 225 -31.88 20.79 12.75
C ASP A 225 -30.75 20.09 11.97
N LEU A 226 -31.07 19.01 11.24
CA LEU A 226 -30.09 18.19 10.51
C LEU A 226 -29.85 18.63 9.05
N SER A 227 -30.79 19.40 8.48
CA SER A 227 -30.75 19.88 7.09
C SER A 227 -29.44 20.62 6.72
N PRO A 228 -28.87 21.52 7.57
CA PRO A 228 -27.61 22.17 7.25
C PRO A 228 -26.46 21.19 7.05
N SER A 229 -26.26 20.25 7.98
CA SER A 229 -25.19 19.24 7.89
C SER A 229 -25.38 18.30 6.69
N TYR A 230 -26.62 17.90 6.41
CA TYR A 230 -26.94 17.10 5.22
C TYR A 230 -26.63 17.85 3.91
N MET A 231 -27.02 19.12 3.82
CA MET A 231 -26.75 19.95 2.64
C MET A 231 -25.25 20.20 2.44
N GLN A 232 -24.49 20.35 3.54
CA GLN A 232 -23.03 20.44 3.49
C GLN A 232 -22.41 19.14 2.98
N ALA A 233 -22.79 17.99 3.56
CA ALA A 233 -22.30 16.68 3.15
C ALA A 233 -22.58 16.40 1.66
N ARG A 234 -23.76 16.78 1.18
CA ARG A 234 -24.15 16.67 -0.24
C ARG A 234 -23.33 17.59 -1.15
N THR A 235 -23.04 18.81 -0.70
CA THR A 235 -22.21 19.78 -1.45
C THR A 235 -20.77 19.28 -1.55
N VAL A 236 -20.19 18.83 -0.44
CA VAL A 236 -18.85 18.25 -0.38
C VAL A 236 -18.75 17.01 -1.27
N LEU A 237 -19.76 16.11 -1.26
CA LEU A 237 -19.79 14.96 -2.16
C LEU A 237 -19.74 15.37 -3.64
N ARG A 238 -20.50 16.40 -4.02
CA ARG A 238 -20.54 16.91 -5.40
C ARG A 238 -19.17 17.47 -5.83
N GLU A 239 -18.44 18.13 -4.93
CA GLU A 239 -17.09 18.65 -5.20
C GLU A 239 -16.01 17.57 -5.19
N MET A 240 -16.19 16.53 -4.37
CA MET A 240 -15.30 15.38 -4.23
C MET A 240 -15.32 14.47 -5.48
N ARG A 241 -16.50 14.20 -6.05
CA ARG A 241 -16.68 13.32 -7.22
C ARG A 241 -15.75 13.61 -8.40
N PRO A 242 -15.67 14.85 -8.95
CA PRO A 242 -14.79 15.12 -10.08
C PRO A 242 -13.31 14.94 -9.74
N ARG A 243 -12.90 15.25 -8.50
CA ARG A 243 -11.53 15.06 -8.04
C ARG A 243 -11.16 13.59 -8.02
N ILE A 244 -12.02 12.73 -7.46
CA ILE A 244 -11.79 11.28 -7.40
C ILE A 244 -11.89 10.62 -8.77
N SER A 245 -12.83 11.05 -9.61
CA SER A 245 -12.97 10.51 -10.97
C SER A 245 -11.68 10.70 -11.79
N ALA A 246 -10.99 11.82 -11.62
CA ALA A 246 -9.69 12.06 -12.23
C ALA A 246 -8.58 11.10 -11.72
N LEU A 247 -8.70 10.60 -10.50
CA LEU A 247 -7.73 9.66 -9.88
C LEU A 247 -8.01 8.20 -10.24
N ALA A 248 -9.26 7.87 -10.59
CA ALA A 248 -9.70 6.52 -10.95
C ALA A 248 -9.20 6.07 -12.34
N GLN A 249 -8.78 7.01 -13.19
CA GLN A 249 -8.21 6.76 -14.52
C GLN A 249 -6.75 6.27 -14.45
N GLN A 250 -6.48 5.28 -13.61
CA GLN A 250 -5.18 4.62 -13.61
C GLN A 250 -5.10 3.73 -14.86
N PRO A 251 -4.12 3.93 -15.75
CA PRO A 251 -3.94 3.08 -16.91
C PRO A 251 -3.57 1.68 -16.42
N THR A 252 -4.50 0.73 -16.53
CA THR A 252 -4.16 -0.68 -16.39
C THR A 252 -3.47 -1.08 -17.69
N THR A 253 -2.18 -1.39 -17.61
CA THR A 253 -1.34 -1.73 -18.77
C THR A 253 -1.47 -3.19 -19.19
N TYR A 254 -2.21 -4.00 -18.42
CA TYR A 254 -2.35 -5.44 -18.63
C TYR A 254 -3.69 -5.77 -19.28
N SER A 255 -3.65 -6.48 -20.40
CA SER A 255 -4.81 -7.18 -20.95
C SER A 255 -5.13 -8.38 -20.07
N ALA A 256 -6.42 -8.57 -19.75
CA ALA A 256 -6.88 -9.77 -19.07
C ALA A 256 -6.49 -11.00 -19.91
N THR A 257 -5.66 -11.87 -19.36
CA THR A 257 -5.33 -13.18 -19.93
C THR A 257 -6.56 -14.10 -19.91
N ASN A 258 -7.43 -13.91 -18.91
CA ASN A 258 -8.66 -14.64 -18.75
C ASN A 258 -9.88 -13.70 -18.82
N LEU A 259 -10.77 -13.89 -19.80
CA LEU A 259 -11.98 -13.06 -19.98
C LEU A 259 -12.97 -13.16 -18.82
N ASN A 260 -12.82 -14.16 -17.94
CA ASN A 260 -13.75 -14.45 -16.86
C ASN A 260 -13.30 -13.91 -15.48
N LYS A 261 -12.06 -13.40 -15.34
CA LYS A 261 -11.54 -12.86 -14.08
C LYS A 261 -10.84 -11.52 -14.32
N MET A 262 -11.25 -10.48 -13.61
CA MET A 262 -10.55 -9.20 -13.68
C MET A 262 -9.16 -9.35 -13.04
N PRO A 263 -8.08 -8.87 -13.69
CA PRO A 263 -6.74 -8.93 -13.14
C PRO A 263 -6.64 -8.09 -11.85
N LEU A 264 -5.75 -8.51 -10.94
CA LEU A 264 -5.47 -7.76 -9.72
C LEU A 264 -4.86 -6.40 -10.10
N GLN A 265 -5.49 -5.32 -9.61
CA GLN A 265 -4.98 -3.96 -9.77
C GLN A 265 -3.83 -3.72 -8.79
N LEU A 266 -2.62 -4.08 -9.21
CA LEU A 266 -1.40 -3.83 -8.45
C LEU A 266 -0.82 -2.46 -8.84
N PRO A 267 -0.37 -1.63 -7.87
CA PRO A 267 0.39 -0.44 -8.17
C PRO A 267 1.67 -0.78 -8.94
N GLN A 268 2.07 0.09 -9.86
CA GLN A 268 3.34 -0.03 -10.59
C GLN A 268 4.30 1.09 -10.19
N PRO A 269 5.62 0.86 -10.23
CA PRO A 269 6.60 1.89 -10.00
C PRO A 269 6.43 3.02 -11.02
N LEU A 270 6.58 4.25 -10.56
CA LEU A 270 6.35 5.44 -11.38
C LEU A 270 7.51 5.60 -12.38
N SER A 271 7.18 5.62 -13.67
CA SER A 271 8.09 5.98 -14.76
C SER A 271 8.17 7.51 -14.99
N PHE A 272 7.43 8.27 -14.18
CA PHE A 272 7.33 9.73 -14.19
C PHE A 272 6.91 10.31 -15.54
N THR A 273 6.09 9.57 -16.28
CA THR A 273 5.45 10.09 -17.50
C THR A 273 4.50 11.25 -17.17
N ALA A 274 4.21 12.10 -18.15
CA ALA A 274 3.27 13.22 -17.97
C ALA A 274 1.92 12.83 -17.31
N PRO A 275 1.23 11.74 -17.72
CA PRO A 275 -0.01 11.31 -17.06
C PRO A 275 0.20 10.86 -15.60
N GLU A 276 1.30 10.15 -15.29
CA GLU A 276 1.61 9.74 -13.92
C GLU A 276 1.89 10.93 -13.01
N ARG A 277 2.60 11.96 -13.50
CA ARG A 277 2.81 13.20 -12.74
C ARG A 277 1.50 13.93 -12.49
N ALA A 278 0.60 13.98 -13.47
CA ALA A 278 -0.73 14.55 -13.31
C ALA A 278 -1.54 13.79 -12.25
N LEU A 279 -1.44 12.46 -12.23
CA LEU A 279 -2.07 11.60 -11.22
C LEU A 279 -1.53 11.86 -9.81
N VAL A 280 -0.21 11.91 -9.63
CA VAL A 280 0.42 12.26 -8.33
C VAL A 280 -0.05 13.64 -7.86
N ASN A 281 -0.01 14.64 -8.74
CA ASN A 281 -0.47 15.99 -8.42
C ASN A 281 -1.98 16.05 -8.12
N GLY A 282 -2.78 15.22 -8.79
CA GLY A 282 -4.19 15.05 -8.49
C GLY A 282 -4.41 14.54 -7.07
N TRP A 283 -3.69 13.48 -6.66
CA TRP A 283 -3.75 12.95 -5.30
C TRP A 283 -3.33 13.98 -4.26
N LYS A 284 -2.22 14.69 -4.46
CA LYS A 284 -1.77 15.77 -3.56
C LYS A 284 -2.83 16.86 -3.43
N SER A 285 -3.39 17.32 -4.55
CA SER A 285 -4.43 18.35 -4.57
C SER A 285 -5.69 17.91 -3.85
N TYR A 286 -6.04 16.62 -3.98
CA TYR A 286 -7.19 16.05 -3.30
C TYR A 286 -6.96 15.94 -1.78
N LEU A 287 -5.79 15.47 -1.36
CA LEU A 287 -5.40 15.41 0.06
C LEU A 287 -5.41 16.78 0.71
N LEU A 288 -4.79 17.79 0.08
CA LEU A 288 -4.77 19.16 0.59
C LEU A 288 -6.17 19.79 0.65
N TRP A 289 -7.03 19.47 -0.33
CA TRP A 289 -8.43 19.91 -0.29
C TRP A 289 -9.17 19.29 0.89
N GLU A 290 -8.99 18.00 1.15
CA GLU A 290 -9.63 17.35 2.28
C GLU A 290 -9.07 17.86 3.63
N GLU A 291 -7.77 18.16 3.70
CA GLU A 291 -7.13 18.82 4.85
C GLU A 291 -7.68 20.22 5.14
N SER A 292 -8.17 20.93 4.12
CA SER A 292 -8.83 22.24 4.30
C SER A 292 -10.17 22.17 5.03
N ASN A 293 -10.58 20.95 5.44
CA ASN A 293 -11.82 20.64 6.12
C ASN A 293 -13.07 21.17 5.39
N PRO A 294 -13.38 20.65 4.17
CA PRO A 294 -14.54 21.09 3.40
C PRO A 294 -15.88 20.87 4.13
N LEU A 295 -15.92 19.93 5.08
CA LEU A 295 -17.11 19.64 5.89
C LEU A 295 -17.32 20.64 7.04
N GLU A 296 -16.38 21.56 7.25
CA GLU A 296 -16.42 22.55 8.34
C GLU A 296 -16.69 21.89 9.71
N MET A 297 -16.12 20.70 9.93
CA MET A 297 -16.30 19.97 11.18
C MET A 297 -15.80 20.79 12.36
N GLU A 298 -16.63 20.92 13.39
CA GLU A 298 -16.30 21.63 14.63
C GLU A 298 -15.20 20.92 15.43
N ASP A 299 -14.58 21.63 16.38
CA ASP A 299 -13.55 21.07 17.26
C ASP A 299 -14.02 19.85 18.07
N LYS A 300 -15.33 19.74 18.35
CA LYS A 300 -15.92 18.56 19.01
C LYS A 300 -15.77 17.29 18.18
N ASP A 301 -15.80 17.43 16.86
CA ASP A 301 -15.72 16.34 15.89
C ASP A 301 -14.30 16.17 15.33
N LYS A 302 -13.30 16.82 15.93
CA LYS A 302 -11.89 16.73 15.53
C LYS A 302 -11.38 15.29 15.47
N THR A 303 -11.84 14.42 16.36
CA THR A 303 -11.48 12.99 16.35
C THR A 303 -12.04 12.25 15.12
N LEU A 304 -13.24 12.61 14.68
CA LEU A 304 -13.85 12.09 13.46
C LEU A 304 -13.11 12.60 12.22
N PHE A 305 -12.76 13.89 12.19
CA PHE A 305 -11.92 14.46 11.13
C PHE A 305 -10.57 13.75 11.04
N HIS A 306 -9.89 13.53 12.16
CA HIS A 306 -8.63 12.78 12.17
C HIS A 306 -8.82 11.36 11.63
N THR A 307 -9.90 10.67 12.02
CA THR A 307 -10.18 9.31 11.52
C THR A 307 -10.42 9.30 10.02
N ARG A 308 -11.17 10.28 9.50
CA ARG A 308 -11.43 10.47 8.07
C ARG A 308 -10.13 10.72 7.29
N MET A 309 -9.28 11.62 7.79
CA MET A 309 -7.98 11.91 7.16
C MET A 309 -7.05 10.70 7.19
N GLN A 310 -6.98 9.98 8.32
CA GLN A 310 -6.17 8.76 8.43
C GLN A 310 -6.61 7.70 7.40
N LEU A 311 -7.93 7.52 7.22
CA LEU A 311 -8.47 6.62 6.22
C LEU A 311 -8.07 7.06 4.81
N LEU A 312 -8.25 8.34 4.48
CA LEU A 312 -7.91 8.87 3.16
C LEU A 312 -6.41 8.75 2.85
N TYR A 313 -5.55 9.06 3.81
CA TYR A 313 -4.10 8.90 3.66
C TYR A 313 -3.70 7.44 3.44
N ARG A 314 -4.33 6.49 4.15
CA ARG A 314 -4.12 5.06 3.90
C ARG A 314 -4.55 4.67 2.49
N GLN A 315 -5.72 5.13 2.02
CA GLN A 315 -6.16 4.86 0.64
C GLN A 315 -5.19 5.40 -0.41
N ALA A 316 -4.75 6.66 -0.23
CA ALA A 316 -3.79 7.31 -1.12
C ALA A 316 -2.46 6.56 -1.17
N VAL A 317 -1.95 6.14 -0.01
CA VAL A 317 -0.71 5.37 0.13
C VAL A 317 -0.81 4.00 -0.54
N VAL A 318 -1.96 3.32 -0.46
CA VAL A 318 -2.17 2.03 -1.13
C VAL A 318 -2.17 2.20 -2.65
N LYS A 319 -2.86 3.22 -3.17
CA LYS A 319 -2.94 3.49 -4.61
C LYS A 319 -1.63 4.05 -5.18
N MET A 320 -0.92 4.86 -4.40
CA MET A 320 0.34 5.52 -4.78
C MET A 320 1.52 4.97 -3.98
N ARG A 321 1.60 3.64 -3.84
CA ARG A 321 2.60 2.93 -3.03
C ARG A 321 4.03 3.36 -3.32
N PHE A 322 4.34 3.59 -4.60
CA PHE A 322 5.67 3.95 -5.08
C PHE A 322 5.92 5.46 -5.18
N SER A 323 5.02 6.29 -4.63
CA SER A 323 5.19 7.74 -4.58
C SER A 323 5.68 8.18 -3.19
N PRO A 324 6.96 8.52 -3.02
CA PRO A 324 7.50 8.89 -1.72
C PRO A 324 6.89 10.19 -1.16
N GLU A 325 6.39 11.07 -2.02
CA GLU A 325 5.79 12.34 -1.61
C GLU A 325 4.47 12.13 -0.85
N ILE A 326 3.64 11.18 -1.30
CA ILE A 326 2.37 10.84 -0.64
C ILE A 326 2.62 10.23 0.74
N TRP A 327 3.64 9.36 0.86
CA TRP A 327 4.10 8.83 2.14
C TRP A 327 4.56 9.94 3.09
N TYR A 328 5.34 10.91 2.58
CA TYR A 328 5.79 12.03 3.38
C TYR A 328 4.64 12.95 3.83
N MET A 329 3.65 13.19 2.97
CA MET A 329 2.43 13.94 3.37
C MET A 329 1.67 13.21 4.48
N ALA A 330 1.47 11.90 4.35
CA ALA A 330 0.81 11.08 5.38
C ALA A 330 1.57 11.13 6.71
N TYR A 331 2.90 11.04 6.65
CA TYR A 331 3.78 11.20 7.81
C TYR A 331 3.64 12.60 8.45
N SER A 332 3.79 13.67 7.66
CA SER A 332 3.73 15.05 8.13
C SER A 332 2.40 15.38 8.80
N TRP A 333 1.30 14.89 8.22
CA TRP A 333 -0.03 15.07 8.80
C TRP A 333 -0.21 14.23 10.07
N THR A 334 0.27 12.98 10.10
CA THR A 334 0.17 12.12 11.30
C THR A 334 1.01 12.66 12.47
N MET A 335 2.14 13.32 12.17
CA MET A 335 2.91 14.06 13.16
C MET A 335 2.17 15.29 13.69
N SER A 336 1.46 16.04 12.83
CA SER A 336 0.75 17.25 13.24
C SER A 336 -0.40 16.97 14.23
N ILE A 337 -0.99 15.77 14.17
CA ILE A 337 -2.02 15.32 15.12
C ILE A 337 -1.45 14.75 16.43
N GLY A 338 -0.12 14.68 16.58
CA GLY A 338 0.57 14.20 17.79
C GLY A 338 0.67 12.68 17.91
N LYS A 339 0.37 11.90 16.86
CA LYS A 339 0.53 10.43 16.85
C LYS A 339 1.90 10.04 16.31
N GLN A 340 2.95 10.33 17.08
CA GLN A 340 4.33 10.16 16.63
C GLN A 340 4.69 8.72 16.27
N ASP A 341 4.28 7.73 17.08
CA ASP A 341 4.60 6.32 16.82
C ASP A 341 3.99 5.81 15.51
N ASP A 342 2.73 6.16 15.25
CA ASP A 342 2.04 5.83 14.00
C ASP A 342 2.75 6.48 12.79
N ALA A 343 3.21 7.71 12.94
CA ALA A 343 3.91 8.44 11.88
C ALA A 343 5.26 7.79 11.55
N ILE A 344 6.02 7.34 12.56
CA ILE A 344 7.29 6.62 12.38
C ILE A 344 7.03 5.27 11.70
N ALA A 345 5.98 4.55 12.11
CA ALA A 345 5.58 3.30 11.46
C ALA A 345 5.22 3.51 9.97
N LEU A 346 4.51 4.58 9.64
CA LEU A 346 4.22 4.97 8.26
C LEU A 346 5.50 5.24 7.45
N LEU A 347 6.49 5.93 8.02
CA LEU A 347 7.77 6.15 7.35
C LEU A 347 8.53 4.85 7.09
N LYS A 348 8.59 3.94 8.07
CA LYS A 348 9.22 2.61 7.90
C LYS A 348 8.56 1.82 6.76
N GLN A 349 7.23 1.80 6.71
CA GLN A 349 6.48 1.17 5.61
C GLN A 349 6.74 1.87 4.26
N GLY A 350 6.82 3.19 4.28
CA GLY A 350 7.16 4.00 3.11
C GLY A 350 8.54 3.68 2.55
N MET A 351 9.56 3.59 3.41
CA MET A 351 10.93 3.22 3.05
C MET A 351 11.04 1.80 2.50
N GLN A 352 10.31 0.84 3.09
CA GLN A 352 10.29 -0.53 2.58
C GLN A 352 9.77 -0.61 1.13
N ALA A 353 8.71 0.16 0.84
CA ALA A 353 8.19 0.35 -0.53
C ALA A 353 9.11 1.06 -1.50
N ASN A 354 9.82 2.05 -0.99
CA ASN A 354 10.61 3.00 -1.75
C ASN A 354 12.02 3.05 -1.18
N PRO A 355 12.80 1.95 -1.32
CA PRO A 355 14.11 1.83 -0.70
C PRO A 355 15.11 2.87 -1.24
N VAL A 356 14.88 3.37 -2.45
CA VAL A 356 15.72 4.36 -3.14
C VAL A 356 15.29 5.82 -2.83
N SER A 357 14.29 6.02 -1.96
CA SER A 357 13.79 7.37 -1.66
C SER A 357 14.71 8.15 -0.72
N TYR A 358 15.31 9.22 -1.23
CA TYR A 358 16.02 10.23 -0.45
C TYR A 358 15.12 10.92 0.57
N LEU A 359 13.92 11.33 0.15
CA LEU A 359 12.98 12.09 0.99
C LEU A 359 12.59 11.31 2.26
N LEU A 360 12.16 10.06 2.09
CA LEU A 360 11.69 9.24 3.22
C LEU A 360 12.84 8.85 4.14
N THR A 361 13.99 8.47 3.57
CA THR A 361 15.15 8.07 4.38
C THR A 361 15.68 9.23 5.22
N PHE A 362 15.78 10.43 4.63
CA PHE A 362 16.24 11.60 5.39
C PHE A 362 15.23 12.03 6.44
N ALA A 363 13.93 12.03 6.13
CA ALA A 363 12.89 12.32 7.12
C ALA A 363 12.93 11.32 8.29
N TYR A 364 13.09 10.03 8.00
CA TYR A 364 13.21 8.99 9.01
C TYR A 364 14.46 9.17 9.88
N ALA A 365 15.62 9.40 9.26
CA ALA A 365 16.87 9.66 9.96
C ALA A 365 16.79 10.88 10.89
N GLU A 366 16.13 11.97 10.47
CA GLU A 366 15.96 13.17 11.28
C GLU A 366 15.12 12.93 12.54
N ILE A 367 14.04 12.15 12.45
CA ILE A 367 13.18 11.86 13.61
C ILE A 367 13.88 10.91 14.58
N GLU A 368 14.52 9.86 14.07
CA GLU A 368 15.24 8.91 14.92
C GLU A 368 16.46 9.59 15.59
N GLU A 369 17.10 10.55 14.92
CA GLU A 369 18.12 11.42 15.52
C GLU A 369 17.53 12.27 16.66
N GLN A 370 16.34 12.85 16.46
CA GLN A 370 15.63 13.59 17.53
C GLN A 370 15.24 12.70 18.71
N LEU A 371 14.86 11.45 18.44
CA LEU A 371 14.56 10.43 19.44
C LEU A 371 15.81 9.82 20.10
N LYS A 372 17.01 10.18 19.63
CA LYS A 372 18.31 9.65 20.08
C LYS A 372 18.52 8.16 19.80
N ASN A 373 17.79 7.59 18.85
CA ASN A 373 17.96 6.21 18.39
C ASN A 373 19.04 6.13 17.31
N LEU A 374 20.29 6.38 17.70
CA LEU A 374 21.41 6.54 16.75
C LEU A 374 21.69 5.27 15.93
N GLU A 375 21.49 4.08 16.52
CA GLU A 375 21.68 2.79 15.85
C GLU A 375 20.72 2.59 14.66
N GLU A 376 19.47 3.03 14.81
CA GLU A 376 18.47 2.99 13.73
C GLU A 376 18.83 3.95 12.60
N VAL A 377 19.36 5.13 12.93
CA VAL A 377 19.84 6.09 11.91
C VAL A 377 21.00 5.50 11.11
N HIS A 378 21.97 4.86 11.78
CA HIS A 378 23.05 4.14 11.10
C HIS A 378 22.52 3.03 10.18
N THR A 379 21.56 2.25 10.67
CA THR A 379 20.93 1.17 9.91
C THR A 379 20.23 1.72 8.67
N ALA A 380 19.40 2.76 8.82
CA ALA A 380 18.70 3.42 7.72
C ALA A 380 19.65 3.92 6.61
N TYR A 381 20.74 4.62 6.98
CA TYR A 381 21.72 5.07 6.00
C TYR A 381 22.44 3.92 5.31
N ASN A 382 22.85 2.88 6.04
CA ASN A 382 23.53 1.74 5.43
C ASN A 382 22.58 0.99 4.46
N THR A 383 21.33 0.72 4.87
CA THR A 383 20.33 0.07 4.01
C THR A 383 20.02 0.88 2.76
N PHE A 384 20.00 2.20 2.88
CA PHE A 384 19.75 3.09 1.74
C PHE A 384 20.93 3.10 0.77
N ILE A 385 22.16 3.16 1.29
CA ILE A 385 23.38 3.07 0.47
C ILE A 385 23.44 1.72 -0.26
N ASP A 386 23.09 0.62 0.41
CA ASP A 386 23.06 -0.71 -0.20
C ASP A 386 22.00 -0.81 -1.30
N ALA A 387 20.83 -0.19 -1.12
CA ALA A 387 19.80 -0.12 -2.16
C ALA A 387 20.27 0.70 -3.38
N LEU A 388 20.88 1.86 -3.17
CA LEU A 388 21.47 2.68 -4.24
C LEU A 388 22.60 1.96 -4.98
N HIS A 389 23.40 1.18 -4.26
CA HIS A 389 24.44 0.34 -4.84
C HIS A 389 23.90 -0.75 -5.75
N ALA A 390 22.76 -1.35 -5.39
CA ALA A 390 22.09 -2.34 -6.22
C ALA A 390 21.50 -1.70 -7.49
N GLU A 391 20.85 -0.54 -7.38
CA GLU A 391 20.33 0.22 -8.54
C GLU A 391 21.47 0.58 -9.50
N LEU A 392 22.61 1.09 -8.99
CA LEU A 392 23.77 1.42 -9.82
C LEU A 392 24.39 0.19 -10.50
N GLU A 393 24.39 -0.98 -9.86
CA GLU A 393 24.87 -2.22 -10.48
C GLU A 393 23.95 -2.70 -11.61
N GLU A 394 22.64 -2.57 -11.43
CA GLU A 394 21.65 -2.89 -12.46
C GLU A 394 21.81 -1.95 -13.65
N MET A 395 21.96 -0.65 -13.41
CA MET A 395 22.25 0.34 -14.45
C MET A 395 23.58 0.03 -15.16
N ASP A 396 24.66 -0.29 -14.43
CA ASP A 396 25.93 -0.66 -15.06
C ASP A 396 25.77 -1.92 -15.94
N ALA A 397 24.91 -2.87 -15.56
CA ALA A 397 24.61 -4.07 -16.35
C ALA A 397 23.80 -3.75 -17.62
N THR A 398 22.76 -2.92 -17.53
CA THR A 398 21.97 -2.48 -18.70
C THR A 398 22.84 -1.67 -19.67
N GLN A 399 23.73 -0.81 -19.16
CA GLN A 399 24.68 -0.07 -19.97
C GLN A 399 25.58 -1.02 -20.78
N ARG A 400 26.14 -2.05 -20.14
CA ARG A 400 26.97 -3.05 -20.83
C ARG A 400 26.20 -3.79 -21.92
N GLN A 401 24.94 -4.12 -21.68
CA GLN A 401 24.08 -4.77 -22.68
C GLN A 401 23.78 -3.84 -23.86
N LEU A 402 23.46 -2.56 -23.61
CA LEU A 402 23.22 -1.57 -24.67
C LEU A 402 24.46 -1.38 -25.54
N VAL A 403 25.63 -1.22 -24.93
CA VAL A 403 26.91 -1.08 -25.65
C VAL A 403 27.23 -2.34 -26.46
N ALA A 404 26.97 -3.53 -25.92
CA ALA A 404 27.19 -4.80 -26.61
C ALA A 404 26.27 -4.99 -27.83
N SER A 405 25.06 -4.42 -27.82
CA SER A 405 24.10 -4.55 -28.92
C SER A 405 24.49 -3.79 -30.20
N ALA A 406 25.45 -2.86 -30.12
CA ALA A 406 26.14 -2.19 -31.23
C ALA A 406 25.26 -1.56 -32.35
N SER A 407 23.98 -1.27 -32.07
CA SER A 407 23.07 -0.58 -33.00
C SER A 407 23.12 0.95 -32.82
N VAL A 408 22.85 1.71 -33.88
CA VAL A 408 22.86 3.20 -33.83
C VAL A 408 21.92 3.73 -32.74
N ASN A 409 20.72 3.16 -32.61
CA ASN A 409 19.75 3.53 -31.57
C ASN A 409 20.26 3.16 -30.17
N SER A 410 20.94 2.02 -30.00
CA SER A 410 21.51 1.62 -28.71
C SER A 410 22.69 2.48 -28.27
N ILE A 411 23.48 3.03 -29.20
CA ILE A 411 24.61 3.91 -28.88
C ILE A 411 24.10 5.25 -28.33
N GLN A 412 23.06 5.82 -28.94
CA GLN A 412 22.44 7.05 -28.44
C GLN A 412 21.76 6.85 -27.08
N ALA A 413 21.06 5.71 -26.90
CA ALA A 413 20.48 5.33 -25.61
C ALA A 413 21.56 5.11 -24.52
N ALA A 414 22.68 4.47 -24.86
CA ALA A 414 23.80 4.24 -23.94
C ALA A 414 24.43 5.57 -23.48
N SER A 415 24.54 6.58 -24.35
CA SER A 415 25.06 7.90 -23.97
C SER A 415 24.12 8.64 -23.00
N GLN A 416 22.81 8.58 -23.24
CA GLN A 416 21.82 9.15 -22.30
C GLN A 416 21.84 8.42 -20.96
N HIS A 417 21.93 7.08 -21.00
CA HIS A 417 21.98 6.24 -19.82
C HIS A 417 23.25 6.49 -18.98
N GLU A 418 24.40 6.72 -19.62
CA GLU A 418 25.65 7.10 -18.92
C GLU A 418 25.53 8.43 -18.16
N LEU A 419 24.88 9.44 -18.74
CA LEU A 419 24.60 10.71 -18.06
C LEU A 419 23.71 10.48 -16.83
N THR A 420 22.64 9.70 -16.97
CA THR A 420 21.78 9.38 -15.81
C THR A 420 22.52 8.61 -14.72
N MET A 421 23.44 7.70 -15.08
CA MET A 421 24.29 7.03 -14.10
C MET A 421 25.23 8.01 -13.40
N ALA A 422 25.80 8.98 -14.11
CA ALA A 422 26.65 10.00 -13.50
C ALA A 422 25.88 10.83 -12.46
N ASP A 423 24.64 11.22 -12.78
CA ASP A 423 23.75 11.93 -11.84
C ASP A 423 23.47 11.06 -10.60
N ARG A 424 23.10 9.77 -10.79
CA ARG A 424 22.88 8.83 -9.66
C ARG A 424 24.11 8.67 -8.77
N ARG A 425 25.31 8.59 -9.35
CA ARG A 425 26.56 8.53 -8.59
C ARG A 425 26.82 9.82 -7.79
N GLN A 426 26.41 10.97 -8.31
CA GLN A 426 26.47 12.23 -7.57
C GLN A 426 25.47 12.24 -6.41
N GLU A 427 24.25 11.76 -6.63
CA GLU A 427 23.22 11.66 -5.59
C GLU A 427 23.66 10.72 -4.45
N LEU A 428 24.30 9.57 -4.75
CA LEU A 428 24.93 8.70 -3.74
C LEU A 428 25.97 9.46 -2.89
N GLY A 429 26.74 10.34 -3.51
CA GLY A 429 27.67 11.23 -2.80
C GLY A 429 26.98 12.14 -1.78
N ILE A 430 25.77 12.63 -2.10
CA ILE A 430 24.96 13.44 -1.17
C ILE A 430 24.56 12.62 0.06
N VAL A 431 24.18 11.35 -0.12
CA VAL A 431 23.85 10.44 0.99
C VAL A 431 25.05 10.25 1.92
N TRP A 432 26.23 9.97 1.37
CA TRP A 432 27.46 9.85 2.15
C TRP A 432 27.79 11.14 2.91
N ILE A 433 27.64 12.31 2.30
CA ILE A 433 27.86 13.60 2.96
C ILE A 433 26.89 13.77 4.14
N GLN A 434 25.61 13.46 3.93
CA GLN A 434 24.61 13.60 4.98
C GLN A 434 24.86 12.62 6.13
N TYR A 435 25.24 11.37 5.81
CA TYR A 435 25.59 10.38 6.81
C TYR A 435 26.82 10.78 7.65
N MET A 436 27.85 11.36 7.02
CA MET A 436 29.00 11.92 7.73
C MET A 436 28.63 13.10 8.63
N ARG A 437 27.72 13.97 8.16
CA ARG A 437 27.22 15.11 8.95
C ARG A 437 26.47 14.64 10.19
N PHE A 438 25.60 13.64 10.04
CA PHE A 438 24.92 12.98 11.16
C PHE A 438 25.92 12.41 12.17
N ALA A 439 26.85 11.54 11.73
CA ALA A 439 27.81 10.90 12.62
C ALA A 439 28.67 11.92 13.37
N ARG A 440 29.03 13.03 12.72
CA ARG A 440 29.77 14.13 13.36
C ARG A 440 28.92 14.88 14.39
N ARG A 441 27.65 15.16 14.07
CA ARG A 441 26.74 15.95 14.91
C ARG A 441 26.28 15.17 16.14
N ALA A 442 25.93 13.90 15.97
CA ALA A 442 25.38 13.07 17.04
C ALA A 442 26.46 12.39 17.89
N GLU A 443 27.56 11.93 17.29
CA GLU A 443 28.54 11.06 17.96
C GLU A 443 29.98 11.61 17.97
N GLY A 444 30.22 12.73 17.29
CA GLY A 444 31.50 13.41 17.25
C GLY A 444 32.49 12.89 16.19
N LEU A 445 33.77 13.24 16.37
CA LEU A 445 34.76 13.13 15.28
C LEU A 445 35.17 11.69 14.94
N LYS A 446 35.22 10.78 15.92
CA LYS A 446 35.67 9.40 15.69
C LYS A 446 34.71 8.63 14.77
N PRO A 447 33.38 8.59 15.03
CA PRO A 447 32.46 7.87 14.15
C PRO A 447 32.33 8.51 12.77
N ALA A 448 32.38 9.85 12.69
CA ALA A 448 32.43 10.55 11.40
C ALA A 448 33.63 10.11 10.52
N ARG A 449 34.82 9.90 11.12
CA ARG A 449 35.99 9.37 10.40
C ARG A 449 35.79 7.91 9.96
N THR A 450 35.07 7.11 10.74
CA THR A 450 34.70 5.73 10.35
C THR A 450 33.78 5.73 9.13
N VAL A 451 32.74 6.56 9.14
CA VAL A 451 31.82 6.73 7.99
C VAL A 451 32.57 7.25 6.77
N PHE A 452 33.42 8.27 6.93
CA PHE A 452 34.28 8.76 5.85
C PHE A 452 35.20 7.68 5.28
N SER A 453 35.75 6.82 6.13
CA SER A 453 36.59 5.71 5.70
C SER A 453 35.81 4.65 4.90
N LYS A 454 34.52 4.45 5.21
CA LYS A 454 33.62 3.61 4.39
C LYS A 454 33.37 4.26 3.03
N ALA A 455 32.97 5.54 3.02
CA ALA A 455 32.72 6.29 1.79
C ALA A 455 33.94 6.37 0.87
N ARG A 456 35.15 6.50 1.42
CA ARG A 456 36.40 6.53 0.64
C ARG A 456 36.69 5.19 -0.05
N LYS A 457 36.29 4.07 0.56
CA LYS A 457 36.49 2.72 -0.02
C LYS A 457 35.45 2.39 -1.08
N ASP A 458 34.33 3.10 -1.07
CA ASP A 458 33.28 2.95 -2.06
C ASP A 458 33.73 3.53 -3.41
N LYS A 459 33.78 2.65 -4.41
CA LYS A 459 34.24 2.97 -5.77
C LYS A 459 33.11 3.47 -6.67
N LYS A 460 31.86 3.40 -6.22
CA LYS A 460 30.68 3.66 -7.06
C LYS A 460 30.33 5.16 -7.15
N TRP A 461 30.80 6.01 -6.24
CA TRP A 461 30.55 7.45 -6.30
C TRP A 461 31.82 8.27 -6.67
N VAL A 462 31.60 9.40 -7.33
CA VAL A 462 32.59 10.11 -8.15
C VAL A 462 33.80 10.65 -7.36
N THR A 463 35.00 10.39 -7.88
CA THR A 463 36.31 10.91 -7.45
C THR A 463 36.44 12.44 -7.47
N GLY A 464 35.56 13.18 -8.17
CA GLY A 464 35.52 14.65 -8.21
C GLY A 464 34.87 15.31 -6.98
N ALA A 465 33.96 14.62 -6.28
CA ALA A 465 33.39 15.11 -5.02
C ALA A 465 34.42 15.14 -3.86
N TYR A 466 35.56 14.48 -4.06
CA TYR A 466 36.74 14.62 -3.20
C TYR A 466 37.21 16.07 -3.07
N LEU A 467 37.02 16.92 -4.09
CA LEU A 467 37.36 18.36 -4.02
C LEU A 467 36.40 19.15 -3.12
N CYS A 468 35.13 18.75 -3.01
CA CYS A 468 34.16 19.36 -2.10
C CYS A 468 34.31 18.82 -0.67
N LEU A 469 34.67 17.54 -0.52
CA LEU A 469 35.18 16.98 0.73
C LEU A 469 36.50 17.63 1.18
N LEU A 470 37.37 17.99 0.24
CA LEU A 470 38.57 18.79 0.50
C LEU A 470 38.25 20.27 0.72
N SER A 471 37.11 20.83 0.33
CA SER A 471 36.75 22.22 0.71
C SER A 471 36.09 22.26 2.11
N LEU A 472 35.27 21.28 2.44
CA LEU A 472 34.79 20.99 3.80
C LEU A 472 35.95 20.52 4.73
N GLY A 473 36.98 19.91 4.15
CA GLY A 473 38.21 19.46 4.82
C GLY A 473 39.33 20.51 4.86
N CYS A 474 39.43 21.43 3.91
CA CYS A 474 40.38 22.56 3.93
C CYS A 474 39.87 23.67 4.86
N THR A 475 38.58 23.70 5.16
CA THR A 475 38.04 24.45 6.31
C THR A 475 38.15 23.66 7.62
N ALA A 476 38.75 22.47 7.65
CA ALA A 476 39.11 21.82 8.92
C ALA A 476 40.20 22.59 9.70
N ASN A 477 40.85 23.59 9.10
CA ASN A 477 41.73 24.52 9.83
C ASN A 477 41.14 25.92 10.05
N ARG A 478 39.94 26.25 9.55
CA ARG A 478 39.29 27.55 9.80
C ARG A 478 37.95 27.48 10.54
N LEU A 479 37.28 26.34 10.55
CA LEU A 479 36.12 26.07 11.42
C LEU A 479 36.49 25.38 12.75
N PHE A 480 37.75 24.95 12.92
CA PHE A 480 38.25 24.38 14.18
C PHE A 480 38.91 25.42 15.11
N ALA A 481 38.85 26.71 14.78
CA ALA A 481 39.48 27.79 15.55
C ALA A 481 38.50 28.84 16.13
N ARG A 482 37.19 28.73 15.89
CA ARG A 482 36.18 29.58 16.55
C ARG A 482 34.84 28.86 16.72
N THR A 483 34.75 28.08 17.79
CA THR A 483 33.65 28.04 18.77
C THR A 483 34.23 27.45 20.03
#